data_AF-A0A374NX74-F1
#
_entry.id   AF-A0A374NX74-F1
#
_cell.length_a   1.000
_cell.length_b   1.000
_cell.length_c   1.000
_cell.angle_alpha   90.00
_cell.angle_beta   90.00
_cell.angle_gamma   90.00
#
_symmetry.space_group_name_H-M   'P 1'
#
loop_
_entity.id
_entity.type
_entity.pdbx_description
1 polymer ?
#
loop_
_entity_poly.entity_id
_entity_poly.type
_entity_poly.pdbx_seq_one_letter_code
_entity_poly.pdbx_strand_id
1 'polypeptide(L)'
;MRILVTGGAGYIGSHTCIELLNQGQEVVVVDNLCNSSEESLNRVKQITGKDVTFYKADLLDKAAMEEIFSKETVDAVIHFAGLKAVGESVAKPLEYYHNNITGTLVLCDVMRNHGVKKIIFSSSATVYGDPAFVPITEDCPKGKITNPYGQTKSMLEQILTDLHTADPEWSVILLRYFNPVGAHKSGLIGEDPAGIPNNLTPYITQVAVGKLKEVGVFGNDYDTPDGTGVRDYIHVVDLAIGHVKAVDKLAQSEPDVRIYNLGTGKGFSVLQMIEAFSKACGKQIPYAIKPRRPGDIAECYADAALAKKELGWEAERGIDEMCEDSWRWQSNNPNGYR
;
A
#
# COMPACT_ATOMS: atom_id res chain seq x y z
N MET A 1 9.07 16.29 12.40
CA MET A 1 9.95 15.12 12.26
C MET A 1 10.43 15.04 10.83
N ARG A 2 11.61 14.48 10.61
CA ARG A 2 12.15 14.11 9.30
C ARG A 2 11.92 12.62 9.07
N ILE A 3 11.02 12.32 8.14
CA ILE A 3 10.50 10.99 7.87
C ILE A 3 11.18 10.44 6.61
N LEU A 4 11.87 9.32 6.74
CA LEU A 4 12.39 8.59 5.59
C LEU A 4 11.32 7.64 5.04
N VAL A 5 10.96 7.80 3.79
CA VAL A 5 9.93 7.04 3.10
C VAL A 5 10.58 6.18 2.01
N THR A 6 10.83 4.91 2.33
CA THR A 6 11.30 3.95 1.32
C THR A 6 10.14 3.58 0.39
N GLY A 7 10.39 3.48 -0.91
CA GLY A 7 9.33 3.27 -1.91
C GLY A 7 8.42 4.50 -2.08
N GLY A 8 8.91 5.69 -1.71
CA GLY A 8 8.12 6.92 -1.67
C GLY A 8 7.71 7.48 -3.03
N ALA A 9 8.33 7.04 -4.13
CA ALA A 9 7.88 7.39 -5.48
C ALA A 9 6.74 6.48 -5.97
N GLY A 10 6.49 5.36 -5.27
CA GLY A 10 5.40 4.44 -5.58
C GLY A 10 4.00 5.00 -5.28
N TYR A 11 2.98 4.24 -5.65
CA TYR A 11 1.57 4.66 -5.55
C TYR A 11 1.16 5.15 -4.16
N ILE A 12 1.26 4.33 -3.12
CA ILE A 12 0.86 4.72 -1.76
C ILE A 12 1.89 5.71 -1.16
N GLY A 13 3.17 5.52 -1.48
CA GLY A 13 4.27 6.35 -1.01
C GLY A 13 4.10 7.81 -1.40
N SER A 14 3.76 8.10 -2.66
CA SER A 14 3.63 9.48 -3.15
C SER A 14 2.43 10.21 -2.55
N HIS A 15 1.31 9.52 -2.36
CA HIS A 15 0.16 10.09 -1.63
C HIS A 15 0.51 10.35 -0.16
N THR A 16 1.25 9.43 0.47
CA THR A 16 1.72 9.62 1.85
C THR A 16 2.69 10.79 1.98
N CYS A 17 3.59 10.98 1.00
CA CYS A 17 4.48 12.14 0.97
C CYS A 17 3.70 13.46 0.94
N ILE A 18 2.61 13.56 0.15
CA ILE A 18 1.75 14.75 0.12
C ILE A 18 1.18 15.03 1.50
N GLU A 19 0.58 14.02 2.16
CA GLU A 19 -0.07 14.22 3.45
C GLU A 19 0.93 14.55 4.56
N LEU A 20 2.12 13.93 4.56
CA LEU A 20 3.21 14.28 5.48
C LEU A 20 3.67 15.73 5.30
N LEU A 21 3.91 16.14 4.05
CA LEU A 21 4.33 17.50 3.73
C LEU A 21 3.24 18.53 4.12
N ASN A 22 1.96 18.21 3.89
CA ASN A 22 0.85 19.08 4.29
C ASN A 22 0.78 19.28 5.81
N GLN A 23 1.20 18.28 6.59
CA GLN A 23 1.31 18.35 8.06
C GLN A 23 2.62 18.99 8.55
N GLY A 24 3.45 19.50 7.64
CA GLY A 24 4.70 20.18 7.99
C GLY A 24 5.84 19.23 8.38
N GLN A 25 5.72 17.94 8.09
CA GLN A 25 6.83 17.00 8.23
C GLN A 25 7.85 17.24 7.11
N GLU A 26 9.12 16.93 7.40
CA GLU A 26 10.17 16.87 6.38
C GLU A 26 10.22 15.45 5.81
N VAL A 27 10.35 15.32 4.49
CA VAL A 27 10.27 14.01 3.81
C VAL A 27 11.54 13.74 3.02
N VAL A 28 12.15 12.59 3.27
CA VAL A 28 13.26 12.02 2.50
C VAL A 28 12.77 10.74 1.83
N VAL A 29 12.87 10.64 0.50
CA VAL A 29 12.45 9.46 -0.25
C VAL A 29 13.65 8.64 -0.70
N VAL A 30 13.56 7.33 -0.52
CA VAL A 30 14.48 6.36 -1.12
C VAL A 30 13.69 5.42 -2.03
N ASP A 31 14.02 5.36 -3.32
CA ASP A 31 13.30 4.50 -4.28
C ASP A 31 14.23 4.09 -5.44
N ASN A 32 14.20 2.82 -5.85
CA ASN A 32 14.99 2.35 -6.99
C ASN A 32 14.28 2.53 -8.35
N LEU A 33 13.01 2.98 -8.33
CA LEU A 33 12.15 3.23 -9.49
C LEU A 33 11.78 1.97 -10.30
N CYS A 34 11.87 0.77 -9.71
CA CYS A 34 11.54 -0.47 -10.43
C CYS A 34 10.05 -0.58 -10.83
N ASN A 35 9.16 0.09 -10.10
CA ASN A 35 7.72 0.10 -10.36
C ASN A 35 7.10 1.49 -10.06
N SER A 36 7.86 2.54 -10.31
CA SER A 36 7.47 3.94 -10.08
C SER A 36 8.22 4.87 -11.04
N SER A 37 7.91 6.16 -11.00
CA SER A 37 8.58 7.19 -11.79
C SER A 37 8.98 8.35 -10.89
N GLU A 38 10.17 8.90 -11.13
CA GLU A 38 10.64 10.12 -10.45
C GLU A 38 9.69 11.30 -10.68
N GLU A 39 8.99 11.32 -11.81
CA GLU A 39 7.96 12.30 -12.12
C GLU A 39 6.81 12.32 -11.08
N SER A 40 6.55 11.20 -10.40
CA SER A 40 5.59 11.20 -9.29
C SER A 40 6.01 12.18 -8.19
N LEU A 41 7.30 12.30 -7.88
CA LEU A 41 7.82 13.21 -6.85
C LEU A 41 7.80 14.67 -7.32
N ASN A 42 8.06 14.93 -8.61
CA ASN A 42 7.86 16.26 -9.18
C ASN A 42 6.41 16.74 -9.00
N ARG A 43 5.44 15.83 -9.17
CA ARG A 43 4.02 16.14 -8.99
C ARG A 43 3.61 16.26 -7.54
N VAL A 44 4.25 15.53 -6.63
CA VAL A 44 4.13 15.80 -5.18
C VAL A 44 4.55 17.24 -4.87
N LYS A 45 5.68 17.71 -5.42
CA LYS A 45 6.12 19.10 -5.28
C LYS A 45 5.12 20.10 -5.89
N GLN A 46 4.57 19.81 -7.07
CA GLN A 46 3.54 20.67 -7.68
C GLN A 46 2.27 20.79 -6.83
N ILE A 47 1.83 19.69 -6.19
CA ILE A 47 0.63 19.67 -5.36
C ILE A 47 0.85 20.42 -4.04
N THR A 48 2.00 20.22 -3.41
CA THR A 48 2.28 20.71 -2.05
C THR A 48 2.99 22.06 -2.02
N GLY A 49 3.64 22.45 -3.11
CA GLY A 49 4.57 23.58 -3.15
C GLY A 49 5.85 23.36 -2.35
N LYS A 50 6.15 22.12 -1.91
CA LYS A 50 7.27 21.77 -1.04
C LYS A 50 8.21 20.79 -1.72
N ASP A 51 9.50 20.91 -1.43
CA ASP A 51 10.53 20.01 -1.94
C ASP A 51 10.54 18.67 -1.18
N VAL A 52 10.94 17.62 -1.89
CA VAL A 52 11.21 16.28 -1.35
C VAL A 52 12.67 15.95 -1.65
N THR A 53 13.44 15.60 -0.63
CA THR A 53 14.79 15.05 -0.87
C THR A 53 14.63 13.64 -1.45
N PHE A 54 15.23 13.37 -2.60
CA PHE A 54 15.14 12.07 -3.26
C PHE A 54 16.51 11.42 -3.43
N TYR A 55 16.61 10.17 -3.00
CA TYR A 55 17.73 9.29 -3.25
C TYR A 55 17.29 8.11 -4.12
N LYS A 56 17.84 8.01 -5.32
CA LYS A 56 17.68 6.84 -6.18
C LYS A 56 18.63 5.75 -5.73
N ALA A 57 18.17 4.87 -4.85
CA ALA A 57 18.95 3.77 -4.30
C ALA A 57 18.08 2.52 -4.09
N ASP A 58 18.73 1.36 -4.07
CA ASP A 58 18.09 0.09 -3.73
C ASP A 58 18.33 -0.22 -2.25
N LEU A 59 17.32 -0.75 -1.55
CA LEU A 59 17.47 -1.15 -0.15
C LEU A 59 18.49 -2.28 0.03
N LEU A 60 18.77 -3.06 -1.01
CA LEU A 60 19.80 -4.10 -0.99
C LEU A 60 21.21 -3.53 -1.00
N ASP A 61 21.39 -2.26 -1.40
CA ASP A 61 22.67 -1.57 -1.31
C ASP A 61 22.85 -0.97 0.08
N LYS A 62 23.38 -1.79 1.00
CA LYS A 62 23.66 -1.35 2.36
C LYS A 62 24.56 -0.12 2.40
N ALA A 63 25.58 -0.02 1.54
CA ALA A 63 26.50 1.11 1.57
C ALA A 63 25.81 2.42 1.21
N ALA A 64 24.95 2.41 0.19
CA ALA A 64 24.11 3.56 -0.15
C ALA A 64 23.15 3.92 0.99
N MET A 65 22.54 2.93 1.64
CA MET A 65 21.66 3.16 2.79
C MET A 65 22.40 3.79 3.97
N GLU A 66 23.61 3.32 4.31
CA GLU A 66 24.41 3.94 5.37
C GLU A 66 24.80 5.39 5.01
N GLU A 67 25.15 5.66 3.75
CA GLU A 67 25.46 7.02 3.29
C GLU A 67 24.25 7.95 3.43
N ILE A 68 23.04 7.49 3.08
CA ILE A 68 21.80 8.26 3.23
C ILE A 68 21.54 8.57 4.70
N PHE A 69 21.60 7.58 5.59
CA PHE A 69 21.37 7.80 7.03
C PHE A 69 22.47 8.65 7.69
N SER A 70 23.69 8.66 7.15
CA SER A 70 24.76 9.56 7.61
C SER A 70 24.55 11.02 7.16
N LYS A 71 23.89 11.25 6.02
CA LYS A 71 23.59 12.60 5.50
C LYS A 71 22.33 13.22 6.11
N GLU A 72 21.41 12.38 6.58
CA GLU A 72 20.06 12.77 6.94
C GLU A 72 19.79 12.52 8.43
N THR A 73 19.24 13.51 9.14
CA THR A 73 18.78 13.32 10.52
C THR A 73 17.39 12.68 10.52
N VAL A 74 17.30 11.35 10.39
CA VAL A 74 16.02 10.62 10.30
C VAL A 74 15.42 10.36 11.68
N ASP A 75 14.17 10.80 11.90
CA ASP A 75 13.45 10.56 13.16
C ASP A 75 12.65 9.26 13.15
N ALA A 76 12.10 8.88 11.99
CA ALA A 76 11.31 7.67 11.79
C ALA A 76 11.29 7.25 10.33
N VAL A 77 10.99 5.97 10.10
CA VAL A 77 10.91 5.38 8.76
C VAL A 77 9.49 4.90 8.46
N ILE A 78 8.99 5.22 7.27
CA ILE A 78 7.84 4.55 6.66
C ILE A 78 8.34 3.62 5.56
N HIS A 79 8.09 2.33 5.72
CA HIS A 79 8.63 1.30 4.84
C HIS A 79 7.58 0.79 3.84
N PHE A 80 7.53 1.40 2.64
CA PHE A 80 6.70 0.92 1.52
C PHE A 80 7.47 0.04 0.52
N ALA A 81 8.77 0.22 0.39
CA ALA A 81 9.60 -0.48 -0.59
C ALA A 81 9.44 -2.01 -0.48
N GLY A 82 9.07 -2.64 -1.60
CA GLY A 82 8.79 -4.06 -1.68
C GLY A 82 8.06 -4.42 -2.97
N LEU A 83 8.34 -5.59 -3.52
CA LEU A 83 7.54 -6.15 -4.60
C LEU A 83 6.17 -6.57 -4.05
N LYS A 84 5.09 -6.28 -4.80
CA LYS A 84 3.71 -6.34 -4.29
C LYS A 84 2.73 -7.21 -5.07
N ALA A 85 3.10 -7.75 -6.23
CA ALA A 85 2.15 -8.48 -7.07
C ALA A 85 2.03 -9.94 -6.64
N VAL A 86 0.85 -10.31 -6.09
CA VAL A 86 0.54 -11.67 -5.63
C VAL A 86 0.83 -12.72 -6.71
N GLY A 87 0.29 -12.54 -7.92
CA GLY A 87 0.46 -13.51 -9.01
C GLY A 87 1.92 -13.66 -9.46
N GLU A 88 2.65 -12.56 -9.57
CA GLU A 88 4.08 -12.61 -9.92
C GLU A 88 4.90 -13.29 -8.82
N SER A 89 4.57 -13.07 -7.54
CA SER A 89 5.30 -13.68 -6.42
C SER A 89 5.28 -15.21 -6.46
N VAL A 90 4.21 -15.81 -6.98
CA VAL A 90 4.12 -17.27 -7.17
C VAL A 90 5.06 -17.73 -8.28
N ALA A 91 5.19 -16.94 -9.35
CA ALA A 91 6.09 -17.24 -10.47
C ALA A 91 7.56 -16.93 -10.15
N LYS A 92 7.82 -15.96 -9.28
CA LYS A 92 9.15 -15.41 -8.92
C LYS A 92 9.35 -15.38 -7.39
N PRO A 93 9.27 -16.52 -6.69
CA PRO A 93 9.30 -16.51 -5.23
C PRO A 93 10.63 -15.99 -4.66
N LEU A 94 11.76 -16.35 -5.27
CA LEU A 94 13.08 -15.97 -4.76
C LEU A 94 13.31 -14.47 -4.85
N GLU A 95 12.85 -13.83 -5.92
CA GLU A 95 12.92 -12.39 -6.12
C GLU A 95 12.12 -11.63 -5.05
N TYR A 96 10.94 -12.13 -4.70
CA TYR A 96 10.10 -11.54 -3.65
C TYR A 96 10.73 -11.71 -2.27
N TYR A 97 11.21 -12.91 -1.93
CA TYR A 97 11.90 -13.12 -0.65
C TYR A 97 13.18 -12.31 -0.56
N HIS A 98 14.01 -12.30 -1.60
CA HIS A 98 15.24 -11.53 -1.59
C HIS A 98 14.98 -10.02 -1.46
N ASN A 99 14.14 -9.46 -2.32
CA ASN A 99 13.85 -8.02 -2.28
C ASN A 99 13.19 -7.62 -0.95
N ASN A 100 12.12 -8.30 -0.56
CA ASN A 100 11.32 -7.87 0.59
C ASN A 100 12.01 -8.21 1.91
N ILE A 101 12.53 -9.44 2.09
CA ILE A 101 13.16 -9.83 3.36
C ILE A 101 14.54 -9.19 3.49
N THR A 102 15.45 -9.39 2.52
CA THR A 102 16.81 -8.86 2.63
C THR A 102 16.81 -7.34 2.66
N GLY A 103 15.96 -6.68 1.88
CA GLY A 103 15.82 -5.22 1.88
C GLY A 103 15.40 -4.66 3.25
N THR A 104 14.38 -5.26 3.90
CA THR A 104 13.99 -4.84 5.25
C THR A 104 15.08 -5.15 6.28
N LEU A 105 15.79 -6.28 6.18
CA LEU A 105 16.89 -6.60 7.09
C LEU A 105 18.03 -5.58 6.98
N VAL A 106 18.41 -5.17 5.77
CA VAL A 106 19.40 -4.11 5.55
C VAL A 106 18.92 -2.79 6.15
N LEU A 107 17.67 -2.40 5.88
CA LEU A 107 17.07 -1.18 6.42
C LEU A 107 17.10 -1.17 7.96
N CYS A 108 16.64 -2.24 8.61
CA CYS A 108 16.65 -2.33 10.08
C CYS A 108 18.08 -2.32 10.67
N ASP A 109 19.05 -2.92 9.98
CA ASP A 109 20.47 -2.91 10.40
C ASP A 109 21.08 -1.49 10.31
N VAL A 110 20.81 -0.77 9.22
CA VAL A 110 21.22 0.63 9.03
C VAL A 110 20.58 1.53 10.09
N MET A 111 19.26 1.36 10.30
CA MET A 111 18.48 2.10 11.28
C MET A 111 19.03 1.94 12.70
N ARG A 112 19.30 0.71 13.16
CA ARG A 112 19.88 0.47 14.50
C ARG A 112 21.27 1.09 14.65
N ASN A 113 22.10 1.07 13.60
CA ASN A 113 23.46 1.63 13.64
C ASN A 113 23.46 3.16 13.72
N HIS A 114 22.35 3.79 13.30
CA HIS A 114 22.15 5.24 13.35
C HIS A 114 21.22 5.69 14.50
N GLY A 115 20.82 4.77 15.39
CA GLY A 115 19.94 5.08 16.52
C GLY A 115 18.49 5.41 16.14
N VAL A 116 18.07 5.09 14.90
CA VAL A 116 16.69 5.32 14.44
C VAL A 116 15.85 4.10 14.78
N LYS A 117 14.95 4.21 15.76
CA LYS A 117 14.21 3.06 16.30
C LYS A 117 12.69 3.11 16.07
N LYS A 118 12.22 3.97 15.17
CA LYS A 118 10.78 4.15 14.87
C LYS A 118 10.48 3.72 13.43
N ILE A 119 9.61 2.74 13.27
CA ILE A 119 9.24 2.22 11.95
C ILE A 119 7.73 1.98 11.82
N ILE A 120 7.18 2.47 10.71
CA ILE A 120 5.84 2.10 10.22
C ILE A 120 6.05 1.15 9.04
N PHE A 121 5.56 -0.08 9.18
CA PHE A 121 5.69 -1.10 8.16
C PHE A 121 4.39 -1.29 7.38
N SER A 122 4.56 -1.30 6.05
CA SER A 122 3.49 -1.65 5.12
C SER A 122 3.23 -3.14 5.07
N SER A 123 2.39 -3.63 5.97
CA SER A 123 1.85 -4.99 5.94
C SER A 123 0.64 -5.08 4.99
N SER A 124 -0.10 -6.18 5.04
CA SER A 124 -1.19 -6.47 4.11
C SER A 124 -2.20 -7.42 4.74
N ALA A 125 -3.48 -7.27 4.37
CA ALA A 125 -4.53 -8.24 4.70
C ALA A 125 -4.21 -9.68 4.22
N THR A 126 -3.27 -9.85 3.28
CA THR A 126 -2.80 -11.18 2.85
C THR A 126 -2.18 -12.02 3.96
N VAL A 127 -1.74 -11.41 5.07
CA VAL A 127 -1.23 -12.15 6.25
C VAL A 127 -2.32 -12.95 6.95
N TYR A 128 -3.59 -12.58 6.76
CA TYR A 128 -4.73 -13.32 7.28
C TYR A 128 -5.03 -14.59 6.47
N GLY A 129 -4.49 -14.73 5.25
CA GLY A 129 -4.75 -15.90 4.41
C GLY A 129 -6.26 -16.09 4.16
N ASP A 130 -6.74 -17.32 4.35
CA ASP A 130 -8.17 -17.60 4.53
C ASP A 130 -8.57 -17.24 5.98
N PRO A 131 -9.28 -16.11 6.20
CA PRO A 131 -9.46 -15.54 7.52
C PRO A 131 -10.38 -16.39 8.39
N ALA A 132 -10.10 -16.46 9.70
CA ALA A 132 -10.93 -17.22 10.65
C ALA A 132 -12.35 -16.63 10.81
N PHE A 133 -12.50 -15.32 10.61
CA PHE A 133 -13.77 -14.60 10.64
C PHE A 133 -13.68 -13.30 9.84
N VAL A 134 -14.82 -12.80 9.39
CA VAL A 134 -14.98 -11.54 8.66
C VAL A 134 -16.22 -10.79 9.23
N PRO A 135 -16.16 -9.48 9.54
CA PRO A 135 -15.05 -8.55 9.33
C PRO A 135 -13.80 -8.89 10.15
N ILE A 136 -12.64 -8.67 9.55
CA ILE A 136 -11.34 -9.08 10.10
C ILE A 136 -10.85 -8.02 11.09
N THR A 137 -10.74 -8.38 12.37
CA THR A 137 -10.09 -7.55 13.41
C THR A 137 -8.59 -7.88 13.49
N GLU A 138 -7.82 -7.10 14.23
CA GLU A 138 -6.40 -7.35 14.48
C GLU A 138 -6.15 -8.59 15.36
N ASP A 139 -7.15 -9.01 16.14
CA ASP A 139 -7.16 -10.26 16.92
C ASP A 139 -7.35 -11.51 16.03
N CYS A 140 -7.72 -11.33 14.76
CA CYS A 140 -7.81 -12.44 13.83
C CYS A 140 -6.43 -13.09 13.66
N PRO A 141 -6.30 -14.40 13.93
CA PRO A 141 -5.01 -15.07 13.77
C PRO A 141 -4.57 -15.02 12.30
N LYS A 142 -3.26 -15.01 12.08
CA LYS A 142 -2.71 -15.23 10.74
C LYS A 142 -3.17 -16.60 10.24
N GLY A 143 -3.83 -16.64 9.09
CA GLY A 143 -4.34 -17.87 8.49
C GLY A 143 -3.33 -18.54 7.55
N LYS A 144 -3.82 -19.44 6.69
CA LYS A 144 -3.00 -20.10 5.68
C LYS A 144 -2.73 -19.14 4.52
N ILE A 145 -1.56 -18.51 4.55
CA ILE A 145 -1.11 -17.60 3.51
C ILE A 145 -0.89 -18.36 2.19
N THR A 146 -1.47 -17.84 1.10
CA THR A 146 -1.61 -18.55 -0.18
C THR A 146 -0.53 -18.24 -1.21
N ASN A 147 0.38 -17.29 -0.95
CA ASN A 147 1.35 -16.82 -1.92
C ASN A 147 2.65 -16.27 -1.27
N PRO A 148 3.79 -16.27 -1.99
CA PRO A 148 5.06 -15.77 -1.47
C PRO A 148 5.05 -14.29 -1.03
N TYR A 149 4.34 -13.40 -1.72
CA TYR A 149 4.20 -12.00 -1.29
C TYR A 149 3.63 -11.89 0.14
N GLY A 150 2.49 -12.54 0.40
CA GLY A 150 1.89 -12.56 1.73
C GLY A 150 2.81 -13.21 2.78
N GLN A 151 3.57 -14.24 2.38
CA GLN A 151 4.54 -14.87 3.29
C GLN A 151 5.63 -13.88 3.68
N THR A 152 6.14 -13.08 2.72
CA THR A 152 7.12 -12.04 3.05
C THR A 152 6.58 -11.04 4.05
N LYS A 153 5.33 -10.58 3.90
CA LYS A 153 4.70 -9.65 4.85
C LYS A 153 4.54 -10.25 6.24
N SER A 154 4.09 -11.50 6.32
CA SER A 154 3.94 -12.20 7.60
C SER A 154 5.26 -12.42 8.32
N MET A 155 6.31 -12.83 7.60
CA MET A 155 7.66 -12.99 8.14
C MET A 155 8.25 -11.66 8.60
N LEU A 156 8.04 -10.57 7.84
CA LEU A 156 8.52 -9.25 8.20
C LEU A 156 7.82 -8.68 9.44
N GLU A 157 6.52 -8.94 9.61
CA GLU A 157 5.85 -8.62 10.88
C GLU A 157 6.54 -9.34 12.06
N GLN A 158 6.85 -10.64 11.91
CA GLN A 158 7.54 -11.40 12.96
C GLN A 158 8.94 -10.82 13.23
N ILE A 159 9.73 -10.55 12.19
CA ILE A 159 11.08 -9.98 12.31
C ILE A 159 11.05 -8.65 13.05
N LEU A 160 10.09 -7.76 12.74
CA LEU A 160 9.96 -6.46 13.39
C LEU A 160 9.46 -6.58 14.84
N THR A 161 8.57 -7.54 15.13
CA THR A 161 8.17 -7.85 16.51
C THR A 161 9.33 -8.41 17.33
N ASP A 162 10.15 -9.28 16.74
CA ASP A 162 11.34 -9.84 17.38
C ASP A 162 12.40 -8.76 17.62
N LEU A 163 12.52 -7.79 16.71
CA LEU A 163 13.41 -6.63 16.87
C LEU A 163 13.03 -5.80 18.10
N HIS A 164 11.74 -5.49 18.29
CA HIS A 164 11.27 -4.83 19.52
C HIS A 164 11.45 -5.71 20.76
N THR A 165 11.20 -7.02 20.64
CA THR A 165 11.38 -7.95 21.77
C THR A 165 12.83 -7.98 22.25
N ALA A 166 13.79 -7.91 21.33
CA ALA A 166 15.22 -7.89 21.64
C ALA A 166 15.70 -6.51 22.12
N ASP A 167 15.11 -5.43 21.61
CA ASP A 167 15.42 -4.04 21.97
C ASP A 167 14.11 -3.24 22.15
N PRO A 168 13.58 -3.16 23.38
CA PRO A 168 12.29 -2.53 23.66
C PRO A 168 12.22 -1.03 23.36
N GLU A 169 13.33 -0.37 23.02
CA GLU A 169 13.31 1.02 22.58
C GLU A 169 12.74 1.18 21.15
N TRP A 170 12.58 0.09 20.41
CA TRP A 170 11.93 0.13 19.10
C TRP A 170 10.44 0.41 19.20
N SER A 171 9.95 1.34 18.38
CA SER A 171 8.52 1.54 18.17
C SER A 171 8.15 1.05 16.77
N VAL A 172 7.28 0.05 16.71
CA VAL A 172 6.89 -0.64 15.48
C VAL A 172 5.39 -0.50 15.30
N ILE A 173 4.96 0.09 14.18
CA ILE A 173 3.56 0.05 13.76
C ILE A 173 3.44 -0.80 12.50
N LEU A 174 2.68 -1.89 12.61
CA LEU A 174 2.35 -2.80 11.52
C LEU A 174 0.98 -2.43 10.95
N LEU A 175 0.97 -1.73 9.81
CA LEU A 175 -0.28 -1.34 9.16
C LEU A 175 -0.66 -2.39 8.12
N ARG A 176 -1.76 -3.12 8.35
CA ARG A 176 -2.29 -4.14 7.45
C ARG A 176 -3.30 -3.48 6.50
N TYR A 177 -2.84 -3.14 5.30
CA TYR A 177 -3.70 -2.53 4.30
C TYR A 177 -4.61 -3.58 3.66
N PHE A 178 -5.84 -3.16 3.35
CA PHE A 178 -6.73 -3.90 2.46
C PHE A 178 -6.43 -3.54 1.01
N ASN A 179 -7.40 -3.07 0.23
CA ASN A 179 -7.21 -2.84 -1.21
C ASN A 179 -7.22 -1.33 -1.55
N PRO A 180 -6.07 -0.63 -1.53
CA PRO A 180 -6.01 0.78 -1.86
C PRO A 180 -6.34 1.05 -3.34
N VAL A 181 -7.22 2.02 -3.58
CA VAL A 181 -7.71 2.47 -4.90
C VAL A 181 -7.90 3.99 -4.88
N GLY A 182 -8.24 4.61 -6.01
CA GLY A 182 -8.36 6.07 -6.10
C GLY A 182 -7.11 6.74 -6.66
N ALA A 183 -7.04 8.05 -6.46
CA ALA A 183 -5.92 8.90 -6.83
C ALA A 183 -5.99 10.19 -6.00
N HIS A 184 -5.02 11.09 -6.12
CA HIS A 184 -5.15 12.41 -5.51
C HIS A 184 -6.16 13.24 -6.31
N LYS A 185 -7.00 14.00 -5.60
CA LYS A 185 -8.11 14.76 -6.22
C LYS A 185 -7.70 15.74 -7.33
N SER A 186 -6.44 16.17 -7.36
CA SER A 186 -5.92 17.02 -8.45
C SER A 186 -5.84 16.29 -9.80
N GLY A 187 -5.84 14.95 -9.81
CA GLY A 187 -5.56 14.17 -11.00
C GLY A 187 -4.11 14.28 -11.48
N LEU A 188 -3.18 14.79 -10.65
CA LEU A 188 -1.75 14.90 -10.98
C LEU A 188 -0.92 13.69 -10.51
N ILE A 189 -1.38 12.93 -9.53
CA ILE A 189 -0.76 11.65 -9.16
C ILE A 189 -1.83 10.56 -9.04
N GLY A 190 -1.44 9.32 -9.27
CA GLY A 190 -2.30 8.14 -9.15
C GLY A 190 -1.49 6.86 -9.33
N GLU A 191 -2.16 5.72 -9.55
CA GLU A 191 -1.46 4.45 -9.78
C GLU A 191 -1.00 4.34 -11.24
N ASP A 192 0.30 4.11 -11.45
CA ASP A 192 0.92 3.88 -12.77
C ASP A 192 1.88 2.67 -12.70
N PRO A 193 1.36 1.44 -12.66
CA PRO A 193 2.19 0.26 -12.52
C PRO A 193 2.94 -0.03 -13.84
N ALA A 194 4.16 -0.56 -13.74
CA ALA A 194 4.90 -1.00 -14.90
C ALA A 194 4.26 -2.27 -15.51
N GLY A 195 4.08 -2.26 -16.84
CA GLY A 195 3.57 -3.42 -17.57
C GLY A 195 2.05 -3.60 -17.47
N ILE A 196 1.58 -4.84 -17.55
CA ILE A 196 0.15 -5.16 -17.40
C ILE A 196 -0.19 -5.14 -15.90
N PRO A 197 -1.18 -4.35 -15.46
CA PRO A 197 -1.53 -4.28 -14.04
C PRO A 197 -1.98 -5.63 -13.49
N ASN A 198 -1.56 -5.95 -12.26
CA ASN A 198 -2.01 -7.15 -11.55
C ASN A 198 -3.24 -6.90 -10.65
N ASN A 199 -3.47 -5.64 -10.28
CA ASN A 199 -4.59 -5.20 -9.44
C ASN A 199 -5.81 -4.83 -10.30
N LEU A 200 -7.02 -4.98 -9.74
CA LEU A 200 -8.28 -4.81 -10.46
C LEU A 200 -8.45 -3.39 -11.01
N THR A 201 -8.36 -2.36 -10.16
CA THR A 201 -8.63 -0.97 -10.54
C THR A 201 -7.72 -0.42 -11.64
N PRO A 202 -6.38 -0.57 -11.58
CA PRO A 202 -5.53 -0.12 -12.70
C PRO A 202 -5.76 -0.95 -13.97
N TYR A 203 -6.26 -2.20 -13.88
CA TYR A 203 -6.68 -2.94 -15.08
C TYR A 203 -7.96 -2.34 -15.67
N ILE A 204 -8.95 -2.02 -14.83
CA ILE A 204 -10.19 -1.35 -15.24
C ILE A 204 -9.87 -0.01 -15.92
N THR A 205 -8.97 0.80 -15.36
CA THR A 205 -8.62 2.12 -15.92
C THR A 205 -7.99 1.99 -17.32
N GLN A 206 -7.15 0.98 -17.54
CA GLN A 206 -6.54 0.66 -18.84
C GLN A 206 -7.57 0.20 -19.88
N VAL A 207 -8.60 -0.54 -19.46
CA VAL A 207 -9.75 -0.86 -20.33
C VAL A 207 -10.56 0.41 -20.64
N ALA A 208 -10.80 1.27 -19.64
CA ALA A 208 -11.57 2.50 -19.81
C ALA A 208 -10.94 3.50 -20.79
N VAL A 209 -9.60 3.54 -20.87
CA VAL A 209 -8.85 4.33 -21.87
C VAL A 209 -8.58 3.58 -23.18
N GLY A 210 -9.09 2.36 -23.34
CA GLY A 210 -9.01 1.59 -24.58
C GLY A 210 -7.67 0.91 -24.87
N LYS A 211 -6.78 0.81 -23.86
CA LYS A 211 -5.49 0.10 -24.00
C LYS A 211 -5.62 -1.41 -23.86
N LEU A 212 -6.60 -1.84 -23.08
CA LEU A 212 -6.96 -3.25 -22.90
C LEU A 212 -8.39 -3.49 -23.39
N LYS A 213 -8.66 -4.70 -23.87
CA LYS A 213 -9.93 -5.04 -24.52
C LYS A 213 -11.10 -5.20 -23.53
N GLU A 214 -10.88 -5.94 -22.45
CA GLU A 214 -11.91 -6.31 -21.46
C GLU A 214 -11.25 -6.66 -20.11
N VAL A 215 -12.00 -6.50 -19.02
CA VAL A 215 -11.60 -6.92 -17.67
C VAL A 215 -11.84 -8.42 -17.50
N GLY A 216 -10.88 -9.15 -16.93
CA GLY A 216 -11.10 -10.54 -16.51
C GLY A 216 -11.69 -10.62 -15.10
N VAL A 217 -12.90 -11.15 -14.96
CA VAL A 217 -13.56 -11.40 -13.66
C VAL A 217 -13.29 -12.84 -13.26
N PHE A 218 -12.39 -13.07 -12.30
CA PHE A 218 -11.89 -14.40 -11.95
C PHE A 218 -12.78 -15.11 -10.93
N GLY A 219 -13.72 -15.93 -11.41
CA GLY A 219 -14.70 -16.66 -10.60
C GLY A 219 -16.03 -15.91 -10.46
N ASN A 220 -17.12 -16.66 -10.56
CA ASN A 220 -18.51 -16.20 -10.43
C ASN A 220 -19.38 -17.19 -9.63
N ASP A 221 -18.73 -18.04 -8.83
CA ASP A 221 -19.31 -19.14 -8.07
C ASP A 221 -18.83 -19.15 -6.61
N TYR A 222 -18.22 -18.05 -6.12
CA TYR A 222 -17.92 -17.88 -4.70
C TYR A 222 -19.22 -17.76 -3.89
N ASP A 223 -19.16 -18.07 -2.60
CA ASP A 223 -20.27 -17.87 -1.67
C ASP A 223 -20.38 -16.39 -1.28
N THR A 224 -20.73 -15.56 -2.26
CA THR A 224 -20.87 -14.09 -2.14
C THR A 224 -22.12 -13.64 -2.89
N PRO A 225 -22.67 -12.43 -2.63
CA PRO A 225 -23.98 -12.04 -3.17
C PRO A 225 -24.13 -12.11 -4.70
N ASP A 226 -23.05 -11.90 -5.46
CA ASP A 226 -23.04 -12.00 -6.93
C ASP A 226 -22.09 -13.07 -7.48
N GLY A 227 -21.58 -13.93 -6.60
CA GLY A 227 -20.63 -15.00 -6.93
C GLY A 227 -19.20 -14.56 -7.21
N THR A 228 -18.91 -13.26 -7.23
CA THR A 228 -17.56 -12.73 -7.46
C THR A 228 -16.85 -12.36 -6.16
N GLY A 229 -15.52 -12.24 -6.18
CA GLY A 229 -14.74 -11.95 -4.98
C GLY A 229 -15.07 -10.58 -4.37
N VAL A 230 -15.24 -10.53 -3.04
CA VAL A 230 -15.54 -9.33 -2.27
C VAL A 230 -14.28 -8.84 -1.55
N ARG A 231 -13.96 -7.55 -1.69
CA ARG A 231 -12.78 -6.91 -1.08
C ARG A 231 -13.16 -5.58 -0.42
N ASP A 232 -12.44 -5.21 0.62
CA ASP A 232 -12.49 -3.87 1.20
C ASP A 232 -11.58 -2.92 0.41
N TYR A 233 -12.21 -2.14 -0.46
CA TYR A 233 -11.51 -1.10 -1.19
C TYR A 233 -11.45 0.16 -0.33
N ILE A 234 -10.25 0.71 -0.19
CA ILE A 234 -9.97 1.90 0.61
C ILE A 234 -9.37 2.99 -0.29
N HIS A 235 -9.78 4.24 -0.11
CA HIS A 235 -9.20 5.32 -0.89
C HIS A 235 -7.74 5.56 -0.48
N VAL A 236 -6.83 5.69 -1.45
CA VAL A 236 -5.39 5.82 -1.21
C VAL A 236 -5.04 7.07 -0.38
N VAL A 237 -5.82 8.14 -0.52
CA VAL A 237 -5.69 9.34 0.34
C VAL A 237 -6.10 9.04 1.78
N ASP A 238 -7.17 8.28 2.04
CA ASP A 238 -7.53 7.87 3.41
C ASP A 238 -6.42 7.02 4.01
N LEU A 239 -5.86 6.09 3.22
CA LEU A 239 -4.73 5.28 3.63
C LEU A 239 -3.49 6.14 3.95
N ALA A 240 -3.17 7.14 3.12
CA ALA A 240 -2.07 8.08 3.34
C ALA A 240 -2.27 8.89 4.63
N ILE A 241 -3.49 9.36 4.90
CA ILE A 241 -3.83 10.03 6.18
C ILE A 241 -3.65 9.07 7.36
N GLY A 242 -3.94 7.77 7.20
CA GLY A 242 -3.67 6.76 8.23
C GLY A 242 -2.20 6.68 8.62
N HIS A 243 -1.28 6.89 7.68
CA HIS A 243 0.17 6.95 7.96
C HIS A 243 0.55 8.19 8.76
N VAL A 244 -0.02 9.34 8.42
CA VAL A 244 0.17 10.56 9.20
C VAL A 244 -0.26 10.34 10.65
N LYS A 245 -1.43 9.72 10.86
CA LYS A 245 -1.91 9.40 12.22
C LYS A 245 -1.01 8.39 12.95
N ALA A 246 -0.46 7.41 12.23
CA ALA A 246 0.53 6.50 12.80
C ALA A 246 1.86 7.21 13.16
N VAL A 247 2.30 8.22 12.38
CA VAL A 247 3.46 9.06 12.73
C VAL A 247 3.18 9.86 14.00
N ASP A 248 2.00 10.47 14.11
CA ASP A 248 1.59 11.19 15.33
C ASP A 248 1.58 10.26 16.55
N LYS A 249 1.08 9.03 16.38
CA LYS A 249 1.09 7.99 17.42
C LYS A 249 2.51 7.62 17.86
N LEU A 250 3.45 7.43 16.92
CA LEU A 250 4.87 7.15 17.18
C LEU A 250 5.60 8.30 17.89
N ALA A 251 5.13 9.54 17.72
CA ALA A 251 5.71 10.69 18.40
C ALA A 251 5.25 10.81 19.86
N GLN A 252 4.05 10.31 20.18
CA GLN A 252 3.38 10.54 21.46
C GLN A 252 3.34 9.32 22.39
N SER A 253 3.57 8.12 21.87
CA SER A 253 3.45 6.87 22.63
C SER A 253 4.80 6.36 23.11
N GLU A 254 4.78 5.63 24.23
CA GLU A 254 5.89 4.78 24.63
C GLU A 254 6.20 3.73 23.54
N PRO A 255 7.46 3.28 23.41
CA PRO A 255 7.84 2.22 22.49
C PRO A 255 7.01 0.94 22.66
N ASP A 256 6.47 0.45 21.55
CA ASP A 256 5.60 -0.73 21.50
C ASP A 256 5.49 -1.29 20.08
N VAL A 257 4.92 -2.49 19.96
CA VAL A 257 4.45 -3.07 18.69
C VAL A 257 2.93 -2.91 18.61
N ARG A 258 2.46 -2.10 17.65
CA ARG A 258 1.03 -1.92 17.38
C ARG A 258 0.67 -2.45 16.00
N ILE A 259 -0.50 -3.07 15.90
CA ILE A 259 -1.05 -3.60 14.66
C ILE A 259 -2.36 -2.87 14.40
N TYR A 260 -2.57 -2.40 13.18
CA TYR A 260 -3.83 -1.77 12.78
C TYR A 260 -4.26 -2.25 11.40
N ASN A 261 -5.53 -2.59 11.27
CA ASN A 261 -6.19 -2.78 9.99
C ASN A 261 -6.59 -1.41 9.42
N LEU A 262 -6.15 -1.11 8.19
CA LEU A 262 -6.57 0.07 7.46
C LEU A 262 -7.46 -0.34 6.29
N GLY A 263 -8.76 -0.26 6.52
CA GLY A 263 -9.85 -0.55 5.60
C GLY A 263 -11.07 0.31 5.91
N THR A 264 -12.10 0.21 5.09
CA THR A 264 -13.38 0.92 5.26
C THR A 264 -14.39 0.13 6.10
N GLY A 265 -14.15 -1.18 6.24
CA GLY A 265 -15.09 -2.15 6.80
C GLY A 265 -16.28 -2.47 5.91
N LYS A 266 -16.24 -2.05 4.64
CA LYS A 266 -17.26 -2.33 3.63
C LYS A 266 -16.66 -3.15 2.50
N GLY A 267 -17.14 -4.37 2.34
CA GLY A 267 -16.80 -5.23 1.20
C GLY A 267 -17.59 -4.84 -0.06
N PHE A 268 -16.91 -4.76 -1.19
CA PHE A 268 -17.53 -4.66 -2.51
C PHE A 268 -17.05 -5.79 -3.42
N SER A 269 -17.95 -6.31 -4.24
CA SER A 269 -17.64 -7.34 -5.23
C SER A 269 -16.86 -6.77 -6.42
N VAL A 270 -16.31 -7.65 -7.26
CA VAL A 270 -15.65 -7.25 -8.52
C VAL A 270 -16.64 -6.55 -9.45
N LEU A 271 -17.89 -7.03 -9.54
CA LEU A 271 -18.90 -6.45 -10.41
C LEU A 271 -19.37 -5.08 -9.91
N GLN A 272 -19.52 -4.90 -8.60
CA GLN A 272 -19.84 -3.60 -8.01
C GLN A 272 -18.75 -2.56 -8.30
N MET A 273 -17.48 -2.95 -8.25
CA MET A 273 -16.37 -2.07 -8.64
C MET A 273 -16.41 -1.72 -10.13
N ILE A 274 -16.69 -2.68 -11.02
CA ILE A 274 -16.82 -2.42 -12.46
C ILE A 274 -18.00 -1.48 -12.75
N GLU A 275 -19.12 -1.65 -12.06
CA GLU A 275 -20.30 -0.80 -12.18
C GLU A 275 -20.02 0.63 -11.71
N ALA A 276 -19.43 0.79 -10.52
CA ALA A 276 -19.04 2.09 -9.98
C ALA A 276 -18.05 2.81 -10.90
N PHE A 277 -17.08 2.08 -11.47
CA PHE A 277 -16.15 2.67 -12.42
C PHE A 277 -16.81 3.04 -13.75
N SER A 278 -17.75 2.22 -14.24
CA SER A 278 -18.52 2.53 -15.46
C SER A 278 -19.33 3.82 -15.30
N LYS A 279 -19.92 4.03 -14.12
CA LYS A 279 -20.60 5.28 -13.75
C LYS A 279 -19.62 6.46 -13.74
N ALA A 280 -18.47 6.31 -13.09
CA ALA A 280 -17.47 7.39 -12.98
C ALA A 280 -16.87 7.82 -14.33
N CYS A 281 -16.63 6.88 -15.26
CA CYS A 281 -16.06 7.20 -16.57
C CYS A 281 -17.11 7.50 -17.65
N GLY A 282 -18.40 7.33 -17.34
CA GLY A 282 -19.51 7.54 -18.28
C GLY A 282 -19.54 6.54 -19.45
N LYS A 283 -18.90 5.38 -19.29
CA LYS A 283 -18.79 4.33 -20.32
C LYS A 283 -19.00 2.96 -19.69
N GLN A 284 -19.63 2.06 -20.43
CA GLN A 284 -19.69 0.65 -20.02
C GLN A 284 -18.29 0.03 -20.10
N ILE A 285 -17.80 -0.52 -18.99
CA ILE A 285 -16.54 -1.26 -18.97
C ILE A 285 -16.80 -2.71 -19.39
N PRO A 286 -16.25 -3.18 -20.53
CA PRO A 286 -16.40 -4.57 -20.95
C PRO A 286 -15.64 -5.51 -20.01
N TYR A 287 -16.26 -6.65 -19.67
CA TYR A 287 -15.64 -7.69 -18.87
C TYR A 287 -16.07 -9.09 -19.33
N ALA A 288 -15.31 -10.10 -18.95
CA ALA A 288 -15.63 -11.50 -19.16
C ALA A 288 -15.34 -12.32 -17.91
N ILE A 289 -16.25 -13.24 -17.57
CA ILE A 289 -16.02 -14.23 -16.52
C ILE A 289 -14.90 -15.18 -16.96
N LYS A 290 -13.92 -15.39 -16.07
CA LYS A 290 -12.80 -16.30 -16.23
C LYS A 290 -12.80 -17.33 -15.07
N PRO A 291 -12.06 -18.45 -15.18
CA PRO A 291 -11.88 -19.36 -14.05
C PRO A 291 -11.32 -18.62 -12.82
N ARG A 292 -11.57 -19.17 -11.62
CA ARG A 292 -10.97 -18.64 -10.38
C ARG A 292 -9.45 -18.57 -10.52
N ARG A 293 -8.86 -17.49 -10.03
CA ARG A 293 -7.41 -17.36 -9.94
C ARG A 293 -6.91 -18.07 -8.68
N PRO A 294 -5.91 -18.96 -8.77
CA PRO A 294 -5.37 -19.64 -7.59
C PRO A 294 -4.94 -18.65 -6.51
N GLY A 295 -5.37 -18.91 -5.27
CA GLY A 295 -5.03 -18.10 -4.10
C GLY A 295 -6.01 -16.96 -3.78
N ASP A 296 -6.98 -16.65 -4.64
CA ASP A 296 -8.06 -15.73 -4.32
C ASP A 296 -9.07 -16.38 -3.35
N ILE A 297 -9.49 -15.61 -2.35
CA ILE A 297 -10.54 -15.98 -1.37
C ILE A 297 -11.86 -15.28 -1.71
N ALA A 298 -12.97 -15.79 -1.16
CA ALA A 298 -14.31 -15.26 -1.40
C ALA A 298 -14.45 -13.82 -0.88
N GLU A 299 -14.30 -13.62 0.43
CA GLU A 299 -14.50 -12.33 1.08
C GLU A 299 -13.31 -11.94 1.95
N CYS A 300 -12.95 -10.65 1.94
CA CYS A 300 -11.91 -10.10 2.79
C CYS A 300 -12.17 -8.61 3.04
N TYR A 301 -12.69 -8.27 4.21
CA TYR A 301 -12.91 -6.88 4.62
C TYR A 301 -12.63 -6.63 6.10
N ALA A 302 -12.26 -5.40 6.43
CA ALA A 302 -11.73 -5.05 7.76
C ALA A 302 -12.83 -4.86 8.80
N ASP A 303 -12.48 -5.02 10.07
CA ASP A 303 -12.96 -4.13 11.12
C ASP A 303 -11.81 -3.16 11.43
N ALA A 304 -12.04 -1.86 11.28
CA ALA A 304 -11.05 -0.80 11.52
C ALA A 304 -11.34 0.00 12.81
N ALA A 305 -12.16 -0.53 13.72
CA ALA A 305 -12.54 0.15 14.96
C ALA A 305 -11.33 0.50 15.85
N LEU A 306 -10.29 -0.34 15.85
CA LEU A 306 -9.08 -0.08 16.63
C LEU A 306 -8.31 1.14 16.11
N ALA A 307 -8.16 1.28 14.79
CA ALA A 307 -7.55 2.46 14.17
C ALA A 307 -8.35 3.73 14.49
N LYS A 308 -9.69 3.68 14.45
CA LYS A 308 -10.55 4.79 14.86
C LYS A 308 -10.36 5.17 16.32
N LYS A 309 -10.30 4.18 17.21
CA LYS A 309 -10.15 4.39 18.65
C LYS A 309 -8.77 4.95 19.02
N GLU A 310 -7.70 4.40 18.46
CA GLU A 310 -6.33 4.68 18.93
C GLU A 310 -5.55 5.68 18.09
N LEU A 311 -5.91 5.84 16.81
CA LEU A 311 -5.27 6.78 15.89
C LEU A 311 -6.18 7.99 15.57
N GLY A 312 -7.46 7.93 15.94
CA GLY A 312 -8.46 8.92 15.52
C GLY A 312 -8.63 8.95 14.00
N TRP A 313 -8.50 7.78 13.36
CA TRP A 313 -8.53 7.62 11.91
C TRP A 313 -9.72 6.78 11.46
N GLU A 314 -10.41 7.22 10.41
CA GLU A 314 -11.46 6.46 9.73
C GLU A 314 -11.38 6.77 8.24
N ALA A 315 -11.68 5.79 7.38
CA ALA A 315 -11.78 6.03 5.94
C ALA A 315 -13.11 6.71 5.62
N GLU A 316 -13.06 7.86 4.95
CA GLU A 316 -14.22 8.72 4.70
C GLU A 316 -14.75 8.58 3.27
N ARG A 317 -13.89 8.21 2.32
CA ARG A 317 -14.22 8.21 0.89
C ARG A 317 -14.86 6.89 0.49
N GLY A 318 -15.97 6.97 -0.22
CA GLY A 318 -16.71 5.82 -0.74
C GLY A 318 -16.23 5.33 -2.11
N ILE A 319 -16.78 4.21 -2.57
CA ILE A 319 -16.41 3.59 -3.86
C ILE A 319 -16.62 4.53 -5.07
N ASP A 320 -17.63 5.40 -5.02
CA ASP A 320 -17.89 6.39 -6.07
C ASP A 320 -16.70 7.38 -6.20
N GLU A 321 -16.26 8.00 -5.10
CA GLU A 321 -15.12 8.94 -5.10
C GLU A 321 -13.81 8.24 -5.49
N MET A 322 -13.60 7.00 -5.02
CA MET A 322 -12.45 6.18 -5.46
C MET A 322 -12.41 6.01 -6.98
N CYS A 323 -13.55 5.68 -7.59
CA CYS A 323 -13.64 5.49 -9.04
C CYS A 323 -13.48 6.82 -9.79
N GLU A 324 -14.10 7.89 -9.31
CA GLU A 324 -14.01 9.23 -9.90
C GLU A 324 -12.57 9.75 -9.88
N ASP A 325 -11.86 9.63 -8.76
CA ASP A 325 -10.48 10.09 -8.63
C ASP A 325 -9.52 9.24 -9.46
N SER A 326 -9.67 7.91 -9.45
CA SER A 326 -8.91 7.02 -10.36
C SER A 326 -9.14 7.37 -11.83
N TRP A 327 -10.38 7.65 -12.24
CA TRP A 327 -10.69 8.06 -13.60
C TRP A 327 -10.12 9.44 -13.94
N ARG A 328 -10.21 10.41 -13.03
CA ARG A 328 -9.65 11.76 -13.20
C ARG A 328 -8.15 11.70 -13.45
N TRP A 329 -7.42 10.89 -12.67
CA TRP A 329 -6.00 10.63 -12.91
C TRP A 329 -5.76 10.01 -14.29
N GLN A 330 -6.39 8.86 -14.58
CA GLN A 330 -6.10 8.10 -15.80
C GLN A 330 -6.48 8.86 -17.07
N SER A 331 -7.60 9.58 -17.07
CA SER A 331 -8.07 10.34 -18.24
C SER A 331 -7.16 11.53 -18.56
N ASN A 332 -6.61 12.19 -17.53
CA ASN A 332 -5.63 13.26 -17.70
C ASN A 332 -4.22 12.73 -18.02
N ASN A 333 -3.93 11.48 -17.64
CA ASN A 333 -2.62 10.84 -17.78
C ASN A 333 -2.79 9.47 -18.46
N PRO A 334 -3.23 9.41 -19.74
CA PRO A 334 -3.56 8.14 -20.40
C PRO A 334 -2.35 7.20 -20.49
N ASN A 335 -1.13 7.74 -20.47
CA ASN A 335 0.14 7.01 -20.48
C ASN A 335 0.85 6.98 -19.12
N GLY A 336 0.14 7.31 -18.05
CA GLY A 336 0.74 7.42 -16.72
C GLY A 336 1.67 8.63 -16.63
N TYR A 337 2.82 8.44 -16.00
CA TYR A 337 3.83 9.50 -15.84
C TYR A 337 4.74 9.71 -17.07
N ARG A 338 4.33 9.24 -18.25
CA ARG A 338 5.13 9.24 -19.50
C ARG A 338 4.64 10.23 -20.54
#